data_AF-A0A0F9YU21-F1
#
_entry.id   AF-A0A0F9YU21-F1
#
_cell.length_a   1.000
_cell.length_b   1.000
_cell.length_c   1.000
_cell.angle_alpha   90.00
_cell.angle_beta   90.00
_cell.angle_gamma   90.00
#
_symmetry.space_group_name_H-M   'P 1'
#
loop_
_entity.id
_entity.type
_entity.pdbx_description
1 polymer ?
#
loop_
_entity_poly.entity_id
_entity_poly.type
_entity_poly.pdbx_seq_one_letter_code
_entity_poly.pdbx_strand_id
1 'polypeptide(L)'
;MKVIKNKLSLEDKEFLEKYFENNSRPNDKEKNEIAHFLKVSYRKIKNWFQNRRAKERLCMTYEKISEHEIEENKVYPQCNSLYLRYFLF
;
A
#
# COMPACT_ATOMS: atom_id res chain seq x y z
N MET A 1 -10.39 14.61 23.67
CA MET A 1 -10.02 14.70 22.23
C MET A 1 -9.67 13.30 21.74
N LYS A 2 -10.18 12.86 20.58
CA LYS A 2 -9.81 11.55 19.99
C LYS A 2 -8.39 11.67 19.42
N VAL A 3 -7.41 11.00 20.02
CA VAL A 3 -6.01 11.03 19.57
C VAL A 3 -5.87 10.22 18.28
N ILE A 4 -5.50 10.87 17.17
CA ILE A 4 -5.24 10.21 15.89
C ILE A 4 -3.75 9.85 15.80
N LYS A 5 -3.44 8.58 15.55
CA LYS A 5 -2.07 8.07 15.47
C LYS A 5 -1.33 8.62 14.25
N ASN A 6 -0.12 9.16 14.49
CA ASN A 6 0.76 9.65 13.42
C ASN A 6 1.65 8.55 12.78
N LYS A 7 1.65 7.32 13.28
CA LYS A 7 2.32 6.19 12.63
C LYS A 7 1.47 4.93 12.79
N LEU A 8 1.46 4.07 11.78
CA LEU A 8 0.87 2.72 11.89
C LEU A 8 1.86 1.83 12.66
N SER A 9 1.39 1.19 13.74
CA SER A 9 2.16 0.18 14.47
C SER A 9 2.38 -1.07 13.60
N LEU A 10 3.14 -2.04 14.11
CA LEU A 10 3.27 -3.34 13.45
C LEU A 10 1.91 -4.05 13.39
N GLU A 11 1.20 -4.12 14.51
CA GLU A 11 -0.14 -4.70 14.63
C GLU A 11 -1.17 -4.03 13.69
N ASP A 12 -1.13 -2.70 13.55
CA ASP A 12 -2.01 -1.99 12.61
C ASP A 12 -1.75 -2.45 11.16
N LYS A 13 -0.48 -2.71 10.80
CA LYS A 13 -0.11 -3.17 9.46
C LYS A 13 -0.53 -4.62 9.24
N GLU A 14 -0.35 -5.49 10.23
CA GLU A 14 -0.78 -6.89 10.16
C GLU A 14 -2.30 -7.01 9.98
N PHE A 15 -3.06 -6.20 10.71
CA PHE A 15 -4.51 -6.11 10.50
C PHE A 15 -4.85 -5.69 9.07
N LEU A 16 -4.17 -4.66 8.55
CA LEU A 16 -4.40 -4.16 7.20
C LEU A 16 -4.02 -5.19 6.12
N GLU A 17 -2.95 -5.96 6.31
CA GLU A 17 -2.57 -7.06 5.40
C GLU A 17 -3.64 -8.16 5.39
N LYS A 18 -4.09 -8.63 6.56
CA LYS A 18 -5.18 -9.62 6.65
C LYS A 18 -6.47 -9.13 6.00
N TYR A 19 -6.79 -7.84 6.17
CA TYR A 19 -7.94 -7.25 5.50
C TYR A 19 -7.74 -7.22 3.98
N PHE A 20 -6.55 -6.84 3.52
CA PHE A 20 -6.21 -6.73 2.10
C PHE A 20 -6.33 -8.05 1.34
N GLU A 21 -5.93 -9.17 1.96
CA GLU A 21 -6.05 -10.52 1.39
C GLU A 21 -7.50 -10.87 1.04
N ASN A 22 -8.46 -10.39 1.84
CA ASN A 22 -9.89 -10.62 1.62
C ASN A 22 -10.54 -9.53 0.75
N ASN A 23 -10.11 -8.27 0.91
CA ASN A 23 -10.65 -7.12 0.18
C ASN A 23 -9.55 -6.09 -0.12
N SER A 24 -8.98 -6.17 -1.33
CA SER A 24 -7.92 -5.26 -1.80
C SER A 24 -8.43 -3.88 -2.23
N ARG A 25 -9.76 -3.70 -2.37
CA ARG A 25 -10.42 -2.46 -2.85
C ARG A 25 -11.60 -2.07 -1.94
N PRO A 26 -11.35 -1.76 -0.66
CA PRO A 26 -12.41 -1.32 0.23
C PRO A 26 -13.08 -0.04 -0.29
N ASN A 27 -14.39 0.05 -0.08
CA ASN A 27 -15.18 1.25 -0.33
C ASN A 27 -14.87 2.33 0.72
N ASP A 28 -15.47 3.51 0.57
CA ASP A 28 -15.16 4.63 1.48
C ASP A 28 -15.75 4.47 2.88
N LYS A 29 -16.84 3.72 3.04
CA LYS A 29 -17.40 3.38 4.34
C LYS A 29 -16.45 2.45 5.12
N GLU A 30 -16.00 1.38 4.47
CA GLU A 30 -15.04 0.41 5.04
C GLU A 30 -13.73 1.09 5.45
N LYS A 31 -13.18 1.97 4.60
CA LYS A 31 -11.98 2.75 4.94
C LYS A 31 -12.19 3.62 6.18
N ASN A 32 -13.36 4.23 6.34
CA ASN A 32 -13.69 5.04 7.52
C ASN A 32 -13.83 4.19 8.78
N GLU A 33 -14.45 3.01 8.67
CA GLU A 33 -14.57 2.06 9.78
C GLU A 33 -13.18 1.59 10.26
N ILE A 34 -12.31 1.21 9.32
CA ILE A 34 -10.92 0.83 9.61
C ILE A 34 -10.15 2.00 10.24
N ALA A 35 -10.30 3.22 9.70
CA ALA A 35 -9.65 4.40 10.24
C ALA A 35 -10.08 4.70 11.69
N HIS A 36 -11.37 4.54 12.00
CA HIS A 36 -11.90 4.70 13.34
C HIS A 36 -11.39 3.60 14.28
N PHE A 37 -11.43 2.33 13.84
CA PHE A 37 -10.96 1.18 14.60
C PHE A 37 -9.48 1.30 14.95
N LEU A 38 -8.64 1.60 13.95
CA LEU A 38 -7.20 1.77 14.13
C LEU A 38 -6.83 3.16 14.67
N LYS A 39 -7.78 4.06 14.94
CA LYS A 39 -7.54 5.44 15.41
C LYS A 39 -6.50 6.19 14.56
N VAL A 40 -6.58 6.05 13.23
CA VAL A 40 -5.74 6.78 12.25
C VAL A 40 -6.62 7.61 11.33
N SER A 41 -6.02 8.51 10.55
CA SER A 41 -6.79 9.29 9.58
C SER A 41 -7.23 8.44 8.40
N TYR A 42 -8.42 8.72 7.87
CA TYR A 42 -8.93 8.10 6.62
C TYR A 42 -7.90 8.18 5.48
N ARG A 43 -7.21 9.32 5.34
CA ARG A 43 -6.15 9.53 4.33
C ARG A 43 -5.04 8.48 4.43
N LYS A 44 -4.67 8.06 5.64
CA LYS A 44 -3.64 7.03 5.83
C LYS A 44 -4.10 5.67 5.38
N ILE A 45 -5.34 5.29 5.71
CA ILE A 45 -5.92 4.03 5.24
C ILE A 45 -5.99 4.05 3.71
N LYS A 46 -6.53 5.12 3.12
CA LYS A 46 -6.57 5.32 1.67
C LYS A 46 -5.18 5.16 1.03
N ASN A 47 -4.17 5.85 1.55
CA ASN A 47 -2.80 5.78 1.05
C ASN A 47 -2.18 4.40 1.23
N TRP A 48 -2.42 3.74 2.37
CA TRP A 48 -1.91 2.40 2.63
C TRP A 48 -2.44 1.41 1.59
N PHE A 49 -3.75 1.41 1.32
CA PHE A 49 -4.34 0.54 0.30
C PHE A 49 -3.86 0.88 -1.13
N GLN A 50 -3.66 2.16 -1.44
CA GLN A 50 -3.07 2.57 -2.73
C GLN A 50 -1.64 2.04 -2.88
N ASN A 51 -0.82 2.23 -1.85
CA ASN A 51 0.57 1.81 -1.82
C ASN A 51 0.72 0.29 -1.85
N ARG A 52 -0.14 -0.43 -1.10
CA ARG A 52 -0.12 -1.89 -1.07
C ARG A 52 -0.45 -2.52 -2.42
N ARG A 53 -1.42 -1.96 -3.15
CA ARG A 53 -1.71 -2.38 -4.54
C ARG A 53 -0.58 -2.02 -5.50
N ALA A 54 0.10 -0.88 -5.29
CA ALA A 54 1.26 -0.53 -6.11
C ALA A 54 2.41 -1.53 -5.90
N LYS A 55 2.66 -1.93 -4.64
CA LYS A 55 3.63 -2.98 -4.31
C LYS A 55 3.27 -4.31 -4.96
N GLU A 56 2.00 -4.74 -4.88
CA GLU A 56 1.53 -5.97 -5.55
C GLU A 56 1.80 -5.96 -7.06
N ARG A 57 1.46 -4.84 -7.74
CA ARG A 57 1.78 -4.69 -9.18
C ARG A 57 3.28 -4.75 -9.46
N LEU A 58 4.10 -4.13 -8.62
CA LEU A 58 5.55 -4.15 -8.77
C LEU A 58 6.14 -5.55 -8.58
N CYS A 59 5.70 -6.29 -7.57
CA CYS A 59 6.12 -7.69 -7.36
C CYS A 59 5.76 -8.54 -8.58
N MET A 60 4.54 -8.40 -9.12
CA MET A 60 4.13 -9.09 -10.34
C MET A 60 4.96 -8.69 -11.57
N THR A 61 5.40 -7.43 -11.67
CA THR A 61 6.29 -7.01 -12.76
C THR A 61 7.71 -7.53 -12.57
N TYR A 62 8.24 -7.56 -11.34
CA TYR A 62 9.58 -8.06 -11.08
C TYR A 62 9.71 -9.55 -11.37
N GLU A 63 8.72 -10.35 -10.96
CA GLU A 63 8.68 -11.79 -11.33
C GLU A 63 8.68 -11.96 -12.86
N LYS A 64 7.87 -11.17 -13.57
CA LYS A 64 7.84 -11.18 -15.05
C LYS A 64 9.12 -10.68 -15.71
N ILE A 65 9.84 -9.75 -15.08
CA ILE A 65 11.13 -9.24 -15.56
C ILE A 65 12.26 -10.23 -15.24
N SER A 66 12.15 -11.02 -14.17
CA SER A 66 13.13 -12.09 -13.90
C SER A 66 13.11 -13.19 -14.98
N GLU A 67 12.00 -13.31 -15.72
CA GLU A 67 11.84 -14.18 -16.89
C GLU A 67 12.27 -13.51 -18.22
N HIS A 68 12.52 -12.20 -18.24
CA HIS A 68 12.91 -11.45 -19.44
C HIS A 68 13.78 -10.23 -19.08
N GLU A 69 15.07 -10.28 -19.45
CA GLU A 69 16.12 -9.29 -19.17
C GLU A 69 15.62 -7.83 -18.96
N ILE A 70 16.03 -7.23 -17.84
CA ILE A 70 15.62 -5.91 -17.37
C ILE A 70 15.97 -4.82 -18.40
N GLU A 71 14.96 -4.26 -19.06
CA GLU A 71 15.11 -3.03 -19.85
C GLU A 71 15.11 -1.81 -18.88
N GLU A 72 16.29 -1.22 -18.65
CA GLU A 72 16.62 -0.27 -17.55
C GLU A 72 15.76 0.99 -17.40
N ASN A 73 14.79 1.28 -18.27
CA ASN A 73 14.15 2.60 -18.35
C ASN A 73 12.61 2.62 -18.31
N LYS A 74 11.94 1.59 -17.77
CA LYS A 74 10.48 1.62 -17.62
C LYS A 74 10.02 2.41 -16.39
N VAL A 75 9.66 3.67 -16.60
CA VAL A 75 8.84 4.45 -15.66
C VAL A 75 7.41 3.90 -15.67
N TYR A 76 6.93 3.38 -14.55
CA TYR A 76 5.55 2.88 -14.42
C TYR A 76 4.59 4.04 -14.08
N PRO A 77 3.75 4.50 -15.02
CA PRO A 77 2.97 5.73 -14.89
C PRO A 77 1.83 5.67 -13.87
N GLN A 78 1.58 4.49 -13.26
CA GLN A 78 0.51 4.24 -12.30
C GLN A 78 1.03 3.97 -10.88
N CYS A 79 2.33 4.11 -10.66
CA CYS A 79 2.96 4.01 -9.35
C CYS A 79 3.39 5.42 -8.95
N ASN A 80 2.84 5.93 -7.85
CA ASN A 80 3.35 7.16 -7.23
C ASN A 80 4.84 6.89 -6.97
N SER A 81 5.75 7.54 -7.71
CA SER A 81 7.14 7.12 -7.89
C SER A 81 8.01 7.18 -6.61
N LEU A 82 7.39 7.46 -5.46
CA LEU A 82 7.99 7.42 -4.13
C LEU A 82 8.49 6.01 -3.74
N TYR A 83 7.98 4.93 -4.34
CA TYR A 83 8.43 3.56 -4.03
C TYR A 83 9.68 3.11 -4.79
N LEU A 84 9.97 3.69 -5.95
CA LEU A 84 11.18 3.36 -6.70
C LEU A 84 12.45 3.83 -5.98
N ARG A 85 12.34 4.85 -5.12
CA ARG A 85 13.49 5.44 -4.42
C ARG A 85 14.04 4.59 -3.26
N TYR A 86 13.26 3.65 -2.73
CA TYR A 86 13.67 2.82 -1.59
C TYR A 86 14.35 1.50 -1.97
N PHE A 87 14.49 1.19 -3.27
CA PHE A 87 15.11 -0.05 -3.75
C PHE A 87 16.33 0.17 -4.65
N LEU A 88 16.92 1.37 -4.63
CA LEU A 88 18.16 1.70 -5.35
C LEU A 88 19.36 2.03 -4.45
N PHE A 89 19.27 1.80 -3.13
CA PHE A 89 20.41 1.80 -2.21
C PHE A 89 20.18 0.80 -1.08
#